data_AF-X7F9U5-F1
#
_entry.id   AF-X7F9U5-F1
#
_cell.length_a   1.000
_cell.length_b   1.000
_cell.length_c   1.000
_cell.angle_alpha   90.00
_cell.angle_beta   90.00
_cell.angle_gamma   90.00
#
_symmetry.space_group_name_H-M   'P 1'
#
loop_
_entity.id
_entity.type
_entity.pdbx_description
1 polymer ?
#
loop_
_entity_poly.entity_id
_entity_poly.type
_entity_poly.pdbx_seq_one_letter_code
_entity_poly.pdbx_strand_id
1 'polypeptide(L)'
;MRLIPIATLLAFGAALSACDEAALQAMGGGDTFPTQADLASYDTAVASIGCQMETEADYLPVEFQTGLTREQVLQITSRKLSRDEAVRLDSGGVRLTTGPCTPAVTPPAAETPTAA
;
A
#
# COMPACT_ATOMS: atom_id res chain seq x y z
N MET A 1 40.18 -44.33 29.92
CA MET A 1 39.89 -42.98 30.45
C MET A 1 39.77 -42.01 29.27
N ARG A 2 38.56 -41.86 28.69
CA ARG A 2 38.26 -40.82 27.69
C ARG A 2 37.22 -39.90 28.31
N LEU A 3 37.60 -38.65 28.55
CA LEU A 3 36.73 -37.61 29.12
C LEU A 3 35.68 -37.21 28.07
N ILE A 4 34.42 -37.39 28.41
CA ILE A 4 33.27 -36.92 27.63
C ILE A 4 33.03 -35.46 28.03
N PRO A 5 33.04 -34.48 27.09
CA PRO A 5 32.80 -33.09 27.45
C PRO A 5 31.32 -32.89 27.81
N ILE A 6 31.12 -32.24 28.96
CA ILE A 6 29.85 -31.85 29.61
C ILE A 6 29.19 -30.69 28.84
N ALA A 7 29.09 -30.80 27.52
CA ALA A 7 28.60 -29.73 26.64
C ALA A 7 27.17 -29.98 26.13
N THR A 8 26.49 -31.03 26.59
CA THR A 8 25.26 -31.54 25.98
C THR A 8 24.09 -31.60 26.95
N LEU A 9 23.87 -30.59 27.80
CA LEU A 9 22.78 -30.67 28.79
C LEU A 9 22.20 -29.35 29.31
N LEU A 10 22.07 -28.32 28.47
CA LEU A 10 21.24 -27.15 28.82
C LEU A 10 20.23 -26.81 27.72
N ALA A 11 19.01 -27.31 27.97
CA ALA A 11 17.69 -26.67 27.78
C ALA A 11 17.38 -26.09 26.38
N PHE A 12 16.48 -26.64 25.55
CA PHE A 12 15.12 -27.16 25.80
C PHE A 12 14.34 -26.30 26.82
N GLY A 13 14.05 -25.06 26.44
CA GLY A 13 13.29 -24.14 27.30
C GLY A 13 12.88 -22.83 26.63
N ALA A 14 12.29 -22.88 25.43
CA ALA A 14 11.77 -21.67 24.75
C ALA A 14 10.50 -21.92 23.93
N ALA A 15 9.63 -22.84 24.37
CA ALA A 15 8.32 -23.03 23.76
C ALA A 15 7.29 -22.98 24.88
N LEU A 16 6.68 -21.80 25.12
CA LEU A 16 5.30 -21.66 25.60
C LEU A 16 4.85 -20.20 25.84
N SER A 17 5.69 -19.17 25.66
CA SER A 17 5.27 -17.76 25.85
C SER A 17 5.11 -16.95 24.56
N ALA A 18 5.30 -17.55 23.38
CA ALA A 18 4.86 -16.94 22.13
C ALA A 18 3.36 -17.21 21.98
N CYS A 19 2.53 -16.36 22.58
CA CYS A 19 1.18 -16.13 22.05
C CYS A 19 1.36 -15.44 20.70
N ASP A 20 1.67 -16.27 19.72
CA ASP A 20 1.53 -16.13 18.28
C ASP A 20 1.44 -14.72 17.70
N GLU A 21 2.45 -13.90 17.96
CA GLU A 21 2.71 -12.65 17.25
C GLU A 21 2.87 -12.90 15.73
N ALA A 22 3.37 -14.09 15.36
CA ALA A 22 3.51 -14.52 13.98
C ALA A 22 2.17 -14.90 13.33
N ALA A 23 1.22 -15.53 14.05
CA ALA A 23 -0.11 -15.85 13.53
C ALA A 23 -1.03 -14.65 13.55
N LEU A 24 -0.86 -13.69 14.46
CA LEU A 24 -1.55 -12.39 14.34
C LEU A 24 -1.06 -11.61 13.10
N GLN A 25 0.22 -11.75 12.75
CA GLN A 25 0.77 -11.23 11.48
C GLN A 25 0.34 -12.04 10.26
N ALA A 26 0.11 -13.35 10.40
CA ALA A 26 -0.37 -14.21 9.31
C ALA A 26 -1.91 -14.15 9.12
N MET A 27 -2.66 -13.77 10.16
CA MET A 27 -4.12 -13.57 10.10
C MET A 27 -4.50 -12.11 9.80
N GLY A 28 -3.54 -11.30 9.32
CA GLY A 28 -3.83 -9.96 8.82
C GLY A 28 -4.44 -9.05 9.87
N GLY A 29 -3.71 -8.77 10.97
CA GLY A 29 -4.06 -7.76 11.97
C GLY A 29 -4.11 -6.32 11.42
N GLY A 30 -4.91 -6.08 10.39
CA GLY A 30 -5.02 -4.85 9.61
C GLY A 30 -6.11 -3.89 10.10
N ASP A 31 -6.86 -4.22 11.14
CA ASP A 31 -8.11 -3.49 11.44
C ASP A 31 -7.94 -2.10 12.08
N THR A 32 -6.74 -1.54 12.20
CA THR A 32 -6.59 -0.26 12.95
C THR A 32 -6.04 0.92 12.18
N PHE A 33 -4.99 0.84 11.37
CA PHE A 33 -4.59 1.97 10.51
C PHE A 33 -3.70 1.50 9.36
N PRO A 34 -3.80 2.10 8.15
CA PRO A 34 -2.91 1.80 7.04
C PRO A 34 -1.44 2.09 7.37
N THR A 35 -0.56 1.12 7.11
CA THR A 35 0.88 1.25 7.27
C THR A 35 1.51 2.04 6.12
N GLN A 36 2.80 2.39 6.25
CA GLN A 36 3.52 3.06 5.15
C GLN A 36 3.67 2.15 3.92
N ALA A 37 3.77 0.83 4.11
CA ALA A 37 3.79 -0.14 3.02
C ALA A 37 2.44 -0.16 2.28
N ASP A 38 1.34 -0.11 3.02
CA ASP A 38 -0.01 -0.06 2.46
C ASP A 38 -0.23 1.18 1.59
N LEU A 39 0.30 2.34 2.00
CA LEU A 39 0.24 3.57 1.19
C LEU A 39 0.94 3.41 -0.16
N ALA A 40 2.12 2.77 -0.17
CA ALA A 40 2.88 2.57 -1.40
C ALA A 40 2.21 1.54 -2.33
N SER A 41 1.67 0.46 -1.75
CA SER A 41 0.86 -0.52 -2.47
C SER A 41 -0.40 0.11 -3.06
N TYR A 42 -1.09 0.94 -2.27
CA TYR A 42 -2.25 1.72 -2.70
C TYR A 42 -1.90 2.65 -3.88
N ASP A 43 -0.80 3.41 -3.80
CA ASP A 43 -0.39 4.30 -4.89
C ASP A 43 -0.13 3.55 -6.19
N THR A 44 0.47 2.37 -6.08
CA THR A 44 0.73 1.49 -7.23
C THR A 44 -0.57 0.93 -7.81
N ALA A 45 -1.51 0.50 -6.95
CA ALA A 45 -2.78 -0.05 -7.36
C ALA A 45 -3.72 1.01 -7.98
N VAL A 46 -3.72 2.24 -7.47
CA VAL A 46 -4.47 3.35 -8.07
C VAL A 46 -3.85 3.76 -9.41
N ALA A 47 -2.53 3.68 -9.54
CA ALA A 47 -1.87 3.91 -10.83
C ALA A 47 -2.23 2.84 -11.88
N SER A 48 -2.43 1.59 -11.48
CA SER A 48 -2.78 0.52 -12.43
C SER A 48 -4.17 0.68 -13.06
N ILE A 49 -5.05 1.48 -12.44
CA ILE A 49 -6.39 1.81 -12.96
C ILE A 49 -6.47 3.23 -13.57
N GLY A 50 -5.35 3.94 -13.70
CA GLY A 50 -5.32 5.26 -14.35
C GLY A 50 -5.36 6.46 -13.39
N CYS A 51 -4.95 6.28 -12.14
CA CYS A 51 -4.74 7.34 -11.15
C CYS A 51 -5.98 8.08 -10.64
N GLN A 52 -7.17 7.63 -11.05
CA GLN A 52 -8.45 8.22 -10.71
C GLN A 52 -9.37 7.13 -10.16
N MET A 53 -10.11 7.48 -9.11
CA MET A 53 -11.18 6.66 -8.55
C MET A 53 -12.40 7.54 -8.42
N GLU A 54 -13.30 7.47 -9.40
CA GLU A 54 -14.48 8.33 -9.51
C GLU A 54 -15.70 7.66 -8.88
N THR A 55 -15.83 6.36 -9.10
CA THR A 55 -16.97 5.54 -8.72
C THR A 55 -16.57 4.42 -7.76
N GLU A 56 -17.54 3.82 -7.08
CA GLU A 56 -17.28 2.66 -6.21
C GLU A 56 -16.63 1.48 -6.94
N ALA A 57 -16.88 1.34 -8.24
CA ALA A 57 -16.29 0.28 -9.06
C ALA A 57 -14.77 0.42 -9.18
N ASP A 58 -14.24 1.65 -9.10
CA ASP A 58 -12.81 1.93 -9.21
C ASP A 58 -12.05 1.55 -7.92
N TYR A 59 -12.74 1.48 -6.78
CA TYR A 59 -12.14 1.09 -5.50
C TYR A 59 -11.92 -0.42 -5.37
N LEU A 60 -12.81 -1.23 -5.97
CA LEU A 60 -12.71 -2.70 -5.95
C LEU A 60 -11.35 -3.26 -6.44
N PRO A 61 -10.81 -2.85 -7.60
CA PRO A 61 -9.51 -3.33 -8.05
C PRO A 61 -8.36 -2.88 -7.13
N VAL A 62 -8.50 -1.76 -6.43
CA VAL A 62 -7.49 -1.29 -5.47
C VAL A 62 -7.51 -2.14 -4.22
N GLU A 63 -8.69 -2.41 -3.66
CA GLU A 63 -8.89 -3.34 -2.53
C GLU A 63 -8.33 -4.72 -2.86
N PHE A 64 -8.65 -5.25 -4.05
CA PHE A 64 -8.19 -6.57 -4.47
C PHE A 64 -6.66 -6.65 -4.62
N GLN A 65 -6.04 -5.66 -5.26
CA GLN A 65 -4.59 -5.66 -5.49
C GLN A 65 -3.78 -5.45 -4.21
N THR A 66 -4.32 -4.68 -3.26
CA THR A 66 -3.61 -4.32 -2.02
C THR A 66 -3.93 -5.24 -0.85
N GLY A 67 -5.05 -5.98 -0.90
CA GLY A 67 -5.59 -6.72 0.23
C GLY A 67 -6.20 -5.82 1.31
N LEU A 68 -6.34 -4.51 1.05
CA LEU A 68 -6.93 -3.56 1.98
C LEU A 68 -8.45 -3.64 1.99
N THR A 69 -9.05 -3.39 3.15
CA THR A 69 -10.49 -3.23 3.28
C THR A 69 -10.95 -1.92 2.66
N ARG A 70 -12.24 -1.85 2.30
CA ARG A 70 -12.89 -0.61 1.85
C ARG A 70 -12.63 0.55 2.82
N GLU A 71 -12.72 0.30 4.12
CA GLU A 71 -12.51 1.34 5.13
C GLU A 71 -11.07 1.86 5.08
N GLN A 72 -10.07 0.98 5.05
CA GLN A 72 -8.67 1.37 4.96
C GLN A 72 -8.38 2.16 3.68
N VAL A 73 -8.90 1.72 2.54
CA VAL A 73 -8.78 2.41 1.26
C VAL A 73 -9.35 3.84 1.32
N LEU A 74 -10.51 4.00 1.97
CA LEU A 74 -11.11 5.33 2.19
C LEU A 74 -10.30 6.17 3.19
N GLN A 75 -9.75 5.57 4.23
CA GLN A 75 -8.85 6.26 5.18
C GLN A 75 -7.58 6.76 4.48
N ILE A 76 -6.94 5.94 3.64
CA ILE A 76 -5.79 6.35 2.83
C ILE A 76 -6.17 7.48 1.88
N THR A 77 -7.30 7.34 1.18
CA THR A 77 -7.83 8.37 0.27
C THR A 77 -8.01 9.71 0.98
N SER A 78 -8.66 9.69 2.14
CA SER A 78 -8.88 10.88 2.97
C SER A 78 -7.57 11.49 3.44
N ARG A 79 -6.59 10.67 3.84
CA ARG A 79 -5.26 11.12 4.25
C ARG A 79 -4.50 11.79 3.10
N LYS A 80 -4.63 11.28 1.87
CA LYS A 80 -3.97 11.88 0.71
C LYS A 80 -4.60 13.22 0.34
N LEU A 81 -5.92 13.31 0.40
CA LEU A 81 -6.63 14.58 0.22
C LEU A 81 -6.23 15.63 1.26
N SER A 82 -6.09 15.25 2.54
CA SER A 82 -5.70 16.21 3.59
C SER A 82 -4.25 16.66 3.53
N ARG A 83 -3.43 15.99 2.72
CA ARG A 83 -2.00 16.30 2.50
C ARG A 83 -1.74 16.92 1.14
N ASP A 84 -2.79 17.27 0.39
CA ASP A 84 -2.71 17.76 -0.99
C ASP A 84 -2.01 16.77 -1.96
N GLU A 85 -2.01 15.48 -1.61
CA GLU A 85 -1.44 14.38 -2.42
C GLU A 85 -2.47 13.75 -3.37
N ALA A 86 -3.71 14.25 -3.29
CA ALA A 86 -4.82 13.92 -4.15
C ALA A 86 -5.74 15.14 -4.28
N VAL A 87 -6.50 15.21 -5.36
CA VAL A 87 -7.53 16.23 -5.59
C VAL A 87 -8.89 15.58 -5.74
N ARG A 88 -9.95 16.30 -5.33
CA ARG A 88 -11.33 15.88 -5.64
C ARG A 88 -11.66 16.21 -7.08
N LEU A 89 -12.42 15.34 -7.72
CA LEU A 89 -12.92 15.55 -9.07
C LEU A 89 -14.33 16.13 -9.02
N ASP A 90 -14.68 16.96 -10.01
CA ASP A 90 -16.03 17.57 -10.12
C ASP A 90 -17.12 16.52 -10.36
N SER A 91 -16.76 15.42 -11.03
CA SER A 91 -17.58 14.22 -11.25
C SER A 91 -17.84 13.41 -9.98
N GLY A 92 -17.12 13.69 -8.90
CA GLY A 92 -17.07 12.87 -7.71
C GLY A 92 -15.81 12.00 -7.66
N GLY A 93 -15.44 11.55 -6.46
CA GLY A 93 -14.23 10.76 -6.24
C GLY A 93 -12.95 11.59 -6.19
N VAL A 94 -11.82 10.97 -6.56
CA VAL A 94 -10.48 11.50 -6.36
C VAL A 94 -9.51 11.18 -7.50
N ARG A 95 -8.51 12.04 -7.66
CA ARG A 95 -7.32 11.80 -8.48
C ARG A 95 -6.07 11.96 -7.64
N LEU A 96 -5.17 10.97 -7.69
CA LEU A 96 -3.87 11.09 -7.04
C LEU A 96 -2.94 12.00 -7.86
N THR A 97 -2.13 12.78 -7.18
CA THR A 97 -1.17 13.73 -7.78
C THR A 97 0.29 13.43 -7.42
N THR A 98 0.52 12.33 -6.70
CA THR A 98 1.82 11.96 -6.15
C THR A 98 2.19 10.52 -6.48
N GLY A 99 3.44 10.15 -6.20
CA GLY A 99 3.95 8.81 -6.45
C GLY A 99 3.92 8.46 -7.95
N PRO A 100 3.51 7.24 -8.32
CA PRO A 100 3.38 6.84 -9.73
C PRO A 100 2.30 7.65 -10.49
N CYS A 101 1.42 8.34 -9.76
CA CYS A 101 0.38 9.20 -10.31
C CYS A 101 0.76 10.67 -10.42
N THR A 102 2.03 10.99 -10.18
CA THR A 102 2.55 12.34 -10.48
C THR A 102 2.39 12.60 -11.97
N PRO A 103 1.70 13.68 -12.39
CA PRO A 103 1.54 14.00 -13.80
C PRO A 103 2.92 14.17 -14.42
N ALA A 104 3.20 13.40 -15.48
CA ALA A 104 4.39 13.64 -16.27
C ALA A 104 4.27 15.05 -16.86
N VAL A 105 5.26 15.91 -16.61
CA VAL A 105 5.42 17.14 -17.38
C VAL A 105 5.81 16.70 -18.78
N THR A 106 4.83 16.48 -19.65
CA THR A 106 5.07 16.34 -21.08
C THR A 106 5.41 17.75 -21.59
N PRO A 107 6.65 18.02 -22.06
CA PRO A 107 6.91 19.24 -22.79
C PRO A 107 5.91 19.29 -23.96
N PRO A 108 5.28 20.45 -24.25
CA PRO A 108 4.33 20.53 -25.35
C PRO A 108 5.00 19.95 -26.60
N ALA A 109 4.37 18.92 -27.15
CA ALA A 109 4.87 18.23 -28.33
C ALA A 109 5.22 19.29 -29.37
N ALA A 110 6.49 19.33 -29.79
CA ALA A 110 6.97 20.26 -30.78
C ALA A 110 6.02 20.21 -31.99
N GLU A 111 5.23 21.27 -32.17
CA GLU A 111 4.43 21.48 -33.36
C GLU A 111 5.40 21.41 -34.54
N THR A 112 5.22 20.42 -35.42
CA THR A 112 5.96 20.34 -36.66
C THR A 112 5.62 21.60 -37.46
N PRO A 113 6.58 22.51 -37.72
CA PRO A 113 6.29 23.66 -38.56
C PRO A 113 5.92 23.13 -39.94
N THR A 114 4.65 23.31 -40.32
CA THR A 114 4.21 23.11 -41.70
C THR A 114 5.05 24.03 -42.58
N ALA A 115 5.88 23.43 -43.43
CA ALA A 115 6.65 24.14 -44.43
C ALA A 115 5.68 24.85 -45.39
N ALA A 116 5.84 26.16 -45.50
CA ALA A 116 5.24 27.00 -46.54
C ALA A 116 6.20 27.09 -47.75
#